data_AF-A0A2T8HGP1-F1
#
_entry.id   AF-A0A2T8HGP1-F1
#
_cell.length_a   1.000
_cell.length_b   1.000
_cell.length_c   1.000
_cell.angle_alpha   90.00
_cell.angle_beta   90.00
_cell.angle_gamma   90.00
#
_symmetry.space_group_name_H-M   'P 1'
#
loop_
_entity.id
_entity.type
_entity.pdbx_description
1 polymer ?
#
loop_
_entity_poly.entity_id
_entity_poly.type
_entity_poly.pdbx_seq_one_letter_code
_entity_poly.pdbx_strand_id
1 'polypeptide(L)'
;MSLSGKRSFIPIILMGIVVILAFFNPGIPDISKVYEYNGADVAWMLASAALVLIMTPGLAYFYGGMVKKKNVISTMLQSFICMAIVAVLWVVFGFSLVFGESVGGFIGNPMTYFMFEGVVDGEPWGGAPTIPFVLFAMYQLKFAIITPALITGAFAERIKFTSYVLFVCLFFVFIYAPLAHATWHPDGILFNMGVLDFAGGTVVHMSAGLTALASAIYLKHGKDFHTHPHVPARITYVLMGTGMLWFGWIGFNGGSAFGASALAATALATTSTASGAAALTYLFFDAAKGIKPSATGVCIGVVVGLVAITPAAGFVTVPHSLIIGSVAAIISRLCIEWRTKSKLDDTLDVFPSHGVGGMVGMLLTGVFAHSAINEAVETNGLFFGETGLFTAHVIGLLGATVFTLIMAFVLLKLTDLITPLRVTDEEEELGLDFSQHGEKL
;
A
#
# COMPACT_ATOMS: atom_id res chain seq x y z
N MET A 1 -28.86 -3.71 -25.28
CA MET A 1 -28.41 -4.63 -24.22
C MET A 1 -28.89 -4.04 -22.91
N SER A 2 -29.78 -4.72 -22.19
CA SER A 2 -30.35 -4.21 -20.93
C SER A 2 -29.22 -4.04 -19.90
N LEU A 3 -29.10 -2.87 -19.27
CA LEU A 3 -28.20 -2.61 -18.13
C LEU A 3 -28.60 -3.39 -16.86
N SER A 4 -29.62 -4.26 -16.91
CA SER A 4 -30.08 -4.99 -15.73
C SER A 4 -29.12 -6.14 -15.38
N GLY A 5 -28.21 -5.91 -14.44
CA GLY A 5 -27.45 -6.97 -13.78
C GLY A 5 -28.34 -7.94 -12.97
N LYS A 6 -27.78 -9.08 -12.58
CA LYS A 6 -28.46 -10.01 -11.65
C LYS A 6 -28.65 -9.32 -10.30
N ARG A 7 -29.85 -9.41 -9.73
CA ARG A 7 -30.12 -8.89 -8.37
C ARG A 7 -29.24 -9.63 -7.35
N SER A 8 -28.55 -8.88 -6.49
CA SER A 8 -27.80 -9.42 -5.35
C SER A 8 -28.19 -8.66 -4.09
N PHE A 9 -28.68 -9.39 -3.08
CA PHE A 9 -29.05 -8.82 -1.79
C PHE A 9 -27.94 -8.92 -0.73
N ILE A 10 -26.85 -9.64 -1.01
CA ILE A 10 -25.77 -9.86 -0.05
C ILE A 10 -25.16 -8.54 0.44
N PRO A 11 -24.78 -7.57 -0.42
CA PRO A 11 -24.16 -6.33 0.06
C PRO A 11 -25.06 -5.51 0.98
N ILE A 12 -26.36 -5.42 0.67
CA ILE A 12 -27.31 -4.67 1.49
C ILE A 12 -27.60 -5.39 2.82
N ILE A 13 -27.60 -6.73 2.84
CA ILE A 13 -27.70 -7.50 4.08
C ILE A 13 -26.47 -7.28 4.96
N LEU A 14 -25.26 -7.34 4.40
CA LEU A 14 -24.02 -7.08 5.15
C LEU A 14 -24.01 -5.67 5.75
N MET A 15 -24.40 -4.65 4.97
CA MET A 15 -24.52 -3.30 5.49
C MET A 15 -25.61 -3.20 6.57
N GLY A 16 -26.73 -3.89 6.39
CA GLY A 16 -27.78 -4.01 7.42
C GLY A 16 -27.26 -4.58 8.73
N ILE A 17 -26.41 -5.62 8.68
CA ILE A 17 -25.76 -6.19 9.87
C ILE A 17 -24.85 -5.15 10.54
N VAL A 18 -24.02 -4.43 9.78
CA VAL A 18 -23.16 -3.37 10.34
C VAL A 18 -23.99 -2.30 11.04
N VAL A 19 -25.08 -1.85 10.42
CA VAL A 19 -25.99 -0.86 11.01
C VAL A 19 -26.63 -1.39 12.29
N ILE A 20 -27.10 -2.63 12.31
CA ILE A 20 -27.66 -3.26 13.50
C ILE A 20 -26.62 -3.33 14.62
N LEU A 21 -25.39 -3.76 14.31
CA LEU A 21 -24.31 -3.82 15.30
C LEU A 21 -23.96 -2.43 15.85
N ALA A 22 -23.98 -1.39 15.02
CA ALA A 22 -23.73 -0.02 15.46
C ALA A 22 -24.79 0.50 16.45
N PHE A 23 -26.06 0.06 16.33
CA PHE A 23 -27.10 0.39 17.32
C PHE A 23 -26.80 -0.17 18.71
N PHE A 24 -26.13 -1.33 18.79
CA PHE A 24 -25.78 -1.98 20.06
C PHE A 24 -24.42 -1.57 20.62
N ASN A 25 -23.57 -0.92 19.81
CA ASN A 25 -22.21 -0.51 20.19
C ASN A 25 -22.01 0.98 19.89
N PRO A 26 -22.64 1.89 20.67
CA PRO A 26 -22.65 3.32 20.34
C PRO A 26 -21.31 4.03 20.60
N GLY A 27 -20.37 3.41 21.33
CA GLY A 27 -19.02 3.94 21.54
C GLY A 27 -18.98 5.36 22.11
N ILE A 28 -19.88 5.69 23.04
CA ILE A 28 -20.01 7.05 23.59
C ILE A 28 -18.73 7.41 24.38
N PRO A 29 -18.00 8.48 24.00
CA PRO A 29 -16.73 8.83 24.65
C PRO A 29 -16.91 9.26 26.11
N ASP A 30 -16.00 8.84 26.99
CA ASP A 30 -15.92 9.35 28.37
C ASP A 30 -15.13 10.66 28.41
N ILE A 31 -15.83 11.78 28.55
CA ILE A 31 -15.25 13.11 28.61
C ILE A 31 -14.46 13.39 29.90
N SER A 32 -14.51 12.50 30.89
CA SER A 32 -13.73 12.64 32.14
C SER A 32 -12.25 12.29 31.94
N LYS A 33 -11.91 11.53 30.90
CA LYS A 33 -10.53 11.25 30.51
C LYS A 33 -9.94 12.46 29.80
N VAL A 34 -8.91 13.05 30.40
CA VAL A 34 -8.23 14.22 29.85
C VAL A 34 -6.78 13.86 29.59
N TYR A 35 -6.35 14.03 28.34
CA TYR A 35 -4.98 13.86 27.89
C TYR A 35 -4.46 15.18 27.33
N GLU A 36 -3.17 15.45 27.53
CA GLU A 36 -2.51 16.62 26.98
C GLU A 36 -2.03 16.32 25.56
N TYR A 37 -2.39 17.18 24.60
CA TYR A 37 -2.00 17.04 23.20
C TYR A 37 -1.16 18.23 22.75
N ASN A 38 -0.25 17.99 21.81
CA ASN A 38 0.45 19.06 21.12
C ASN A 38 -0.36 19.53 19.91
N GLY A 39 -0.83 20.78 19.91
CA GLY A 39 -1.65 21.31 18.82
C GLY A 39 -0.98 21.31 17.45
N ALA A 40 0.36 21.47 17.38
CA ALA A 40 1.10 21.40 16.12
C ALA A 40 1.19 19.97 15.59
N ASP A 41 1.41 18.99 16.47
CA ASP A 41 1.41 17.57 16.09
C ASP A 41 0.03 17.14 15.60
N VAL A 42 -1.04 17.54 16.31
CA VAL A 42 -2.42 17.30 15.88
C VAL A 42 -2.69 17.89 14.49
N ALA A 43 -2.29 19.14 14.26
CA ALA A 43 -2.45 19.79 12.96
C ALA A 43 -1.68 19.07 11.85
N TRP A 44 -0.43 18.68 12.12
CA TRP A 44 0.40 17.92 11.17
C TRP A 44 -0.21 16.56 10.84
N MET A 45 -0.75 15.86 11.84
CA MET A 45 -1.32 14.53 11.65
C MET A 45 -2.69 14.56 10.94
N LEU A 46 -3.52 15.57 11.20
CA LEU A 46 -4.75 15.81 10.42
C LEU A 46 -4.43 16.10 8.95
N ALA A 47 -3.45 16.96 8.69
CA ALA A 47 -2.98 17.25 7.34
C ALA A 47 -2.39 16.00 6.68
N SER A 48 -1.54 15.25 7.38
CA SER A 48 -0.92 14.02 6.88
C SER A 48 -1.96 12.95 6.54
N ALA A 49 -3.01 12.78 7.35
CA ALA A 49 -4.10 11.86 7.03
C ALA A 49 -4.85 12.26 5.74
N ALA A 50 -5.05 13.56 5.50
CA ALA A 50 -5.65 14.04 4.26
C ALA A 50 -4.70 13.84 3.05
N LEU A 51 -3.40 14.09 3.23
CA LEU A 51 -2.38 13.87 2.22
C LEU A 51 -2.29 12.39 1.82
N VAL A 52 -2.29 11.47 2.78
CA VAL A 52 -2.26 10.03 2.45
C VAL A 52 -3.55 9.60 1.74
N LEU A 53 -4.71 10.14 2.15
CA LEU A 53 -5.97 9.81 1.48
C LEU A 53 -5.96 10.20 -0.01
N ILE A 54 -5.35 11.34 -0.38
CA ILE A 54 -5.30 11.81 -1.78
C ILE A 54 -4.47 10.87 -2.69
N MET A 55 -3.60 10.05 -2.10
CA MET A 55 -2.82 9.07 -2.85
C MET A 55 -3.71 7.98 -3.47
N THR A 56 -4.86 7.65 -2.86
CA THR A 56 -5.74 6.60 -3.43
C THR A 56 -6.44 7.09 -4.72
N PRO A 57 -7.02 8.31 -4.78
CA PRO A 57 -7.40 8.93 -6.05
C PRO A 57 -6.21 9.15 -7.00
N GLY A 58 -5.03 9.51 -6.48
CA GLY A 58 -3.80 9.63 -7.28
C GLY A 58 -3.46 8.33 -7.99
N LEU A 59 -3.56 7.20 -7.29
CA LEU A 59 -3.37 5.86 -7.83
C LEU A 59 -4.44 5.52 -8.88
N ALA A 60 -5.69 5.90 -8.64
CA ALA A 60 -6.77 5.74 -9.61
C ALA A 60 -6.42 6.41 -10.95
N TYR A 61 -5.93 7.66 -10.93
CA TYR A 61 -5.47 8.35 -12.14
C TYR A 61 -4.21 7.72 -12.73
N PHE A 62 -3.27 7.29 -11.88
CA PHE A 62 -2.01 6.68 -12.31
C PHE A 62 -2.28 5.40 -13.10
N TYR A 63 -3.00 4.45 -12.53
CA TYR A 63 -3.35 3.19 -13.20
C TYR A 63 -4.39 3.37 -14.29
N GLY A 64 -5.42 4.19 -14.06
CA GLY A 64 -6.45 4.51 -15.06
C GLY A 64 -5.87 5.15 -16.33
N GLY A 65 -4.79 5.92 -16.20
CA GLY A 65 -4.06 6.47 -17.35
C GLY A 65 -3.26 5.45 -18.14
N MET A 66 -2.83 4.36 -17.49
CA MET A 66 -1.99 3.31 -18.08
C MET A 66 -2.79 2.19 -18.75
N VAL A 67 -4.02 1.91 -18.33
CA VAL A 67 -4.88 0.87 -18.95
C VAL A 67 -5.45 1.32 -20.31
N LYS A 68 -6.06 0.40 -21.05
CA LYS A 68 -6.80 0.70 -22.29
C LYS A 68 -8.06 1.52 -21.97
N LYS A 69 -8.49 2.35 -22.92
CA LYS A 69 -9.64 3.26 -22.78
C LYS A 69 -10.94 2.59 -22.31
N LYS A 70 -11.14 1.31 -22.64
CA LYS A 70 -12.35 0.54 -22.30
C LYS A 70 -12.37 0.00 -20.85
N ASN A 71 -11.31 0.27 -20.08
CA ASN A 71 -11.11 -0.24 -18.72
C ASN A 71 -10.77 0.87 -17.70
N VAL A 72 -10.84 2.14 -18.10
CA VAL A 72 -10.39 3.26 -17.27
C VAL A 72 -11.28 3.42 -16.06
N ILE A 73 -12.61 3.42 -16.26
CA ILE A 73 -13.56 3.63 -15.19
C ILE A 73 -13.50 2.49 -14.19
N SER A 74 -13.45 1.25 -14.66
CA SER A 74 -13.32 0.07 -13.82
C SER A 74 -12.04 0.13 -12.98
N THR A 75 -10.91 0.49 -13.60
CA THR A 75 -9.62 0.57 -12.88
C THR A 75 -9.64 1.68 -11.84
N MET A 76 -10.22 2.84 -12.15
CA MET A 76 -10.36 3.93 -11.18
C MET A 76 -11.27 3.54 -10.02
N LEU A 77 -12.42 2.92 -10.31
CA LEU A 77 -13.39 2.49 -9.31
C LEU A 77 -12.80 1.45 -8.34
N GLN A 78 -11.91 0.56 -8.82
CA GLN A 78 -11.22 -0.40 -7.96
C GLN A 78 -10.38 0.26 -6.85
N SER A 79 -9.84 1.46 -7.09
CA SER A 79 -9.17 2.25 -6.03
C SER A 79 -10.17 2.90 -5.08
N PHE A 80 -11.24 3.52 -5.60
CA PHE A 80 -12.25 4.19 -4.77
C PHE A 80 -13.03 3.22 -3.88
N ILE A 81 -13.32 2.01 -4.36
CA ILE A 81 -14.06 1.03 -3.57
C ILE A 81 -13.26 0.54 -2.35
N CYS A 82 -11.91 0.49 -2.43
CA CYS A 82 -11.06 0.22 -1.27
C CYS A 82 -11.24 1.26 -0.16
N MET A 83 -11.43 2.54 -0.52
CA MET A 83 -11.68 3.60 0.46
C MET A 83 -12.93 3.30 1.28
N ALA A 84 -14.01 2.85 0.63
CA ALA A 84 -15.26 2.53 1.30
C ALA A 84 -15.19 1.23 2.12
N ILE A 85 -14.72 0.14 1.49
CA ILE A 85 -14.66 -1.18 2.14
C ILE A 85 -13.76 -1.14 3.36
N VAL A 86 -12.53 -0.66 3.19
CA VAL A 86 -11.54 -0.69 4.27
C VAL A 86 -11.92 0.27 5.38
N ALA A 87 -12.53 1.43 5.10
CA ALA A 87 -13.02 2.31 6.16
C ALA A 87 -14.07 1.62 7.05
N VAL A 88 -15.00 0.86 6.46
CA VAL A 88 -15.98 0.09 7.23
C VAL A 88 -15.31 -1.03 8.01
N LEU A 89 -14.48 -1.86 7.37
CA LEU A 89 -13.77 -2.96 8.04
C LEU A 89 -12.91 -2.45 9.20
N TRP A 90 -12.19 -1.35 9.00
CA TRP A 90 -11.33 -0.71 10.00
C TRP A 90 -12.09 -0.36 11.26
N VAL A 91 -13.25 0.30 11.12
CA VAL A 91 -14.09 0.69 12.25
C VAL A 91 -14.70 -0.50 12.95
N VAL A 92 -15.20 -1.49 12.20
CA VAL A 92 -15.89 -2.63 12.80
C VAL A 92 -14.92 -3.48 13.63
N PHE A 93 -13.75 -3.83 13.11
CA PHE A 93 -12.77 -4.64 13.83
C PHE A 93 -11.32 -4.47 13.35
N GLY A 94 -11.09 -3.82 12.21
CA GLY A 94 -9.81 -3.83 11.52
C GLY A 94 -8.72 -3.07 12.26
N PHE A 95 -9.03 -1.95 12.92
CA PHE A 95 -8.09 -1.28 13.82
C PHE A 95 -7.67 -2.20 14.96
N SER A 96 -8.63 -2.94 15.52
CA SER A 96 -8.41 -3.91 16.60
C SER A 96 -7.52 -5.09 16.17
N LEU A 97 -7.60 -5.53 14.91
CA LEU A 97 -6.73 -6.59 14.38
C LEU A 97 -5.26 -6.16 14.24
N VAL A 98 -4.98 -4.85 14.19
CA VAL A 98 -3.62 -4.30 14.03
C VAL A 98 -3.05 -3.74 15.33
N PHE A 99 -3.89 -3.08 16.12
CA PHE A 99 -3.47 -2.32 17.29
C PHE A 99 -4.14 -2.76 18.60
N GLY A 100 -4.99 -3.79 18.56
CA GLY A 100 -5.58 -4.39 19.75
C GLY A 100 -4.64 -5.33 20.49
N GLU A 101 -5.13 -5.95 21.57
CA GLU A 101 -4.36 -6.87 22.41
C GLU A 101 -3.69 -7.97 21.57
N SER A 102 -2.37 -8.09 21.69
CA SER A 102 -1.58 -8.96 20.82
C SER A 102 -1.83 -10.45 21.08
N VAL A 103 -2.13 -11.19 20.03
CA VAL A 103 -2.25 -12.65 20.03
C VAL A 103 -1.00 -13.24 19.38
N GLY A 104 -0.03 -13.62 20.22
CA GLY A 104 1.22 -14.25 19.79
C GLY A 104 2.12 -13.36 18.92
N GLY A 105 1.88 -12.05 18.88
CA GLY A 105 2.63 -11.10 18.05
C GLY A 105 2.30 -11.14 16.55
N PHE A 106 1.27 -11.90 16.16
CA PHE A 106 0.86 -12.07 14.75
C PHE A 106 -0.39 -11.27 14.38
N ILE A 107 -1.31 -11.06 15.31
CA ILE A 107 -2.57 -10.36 15.07
C ILE A 107 -3.11 -9.82 16.39
N GLY A 108 -3.90 -8.74 16.34
CA GLY A 108 -4.62 -8.22 17.49
C GLY A 108 -5.95 -8.95 17.70
N ASN A 109 -6.39 -9.01 18.96
CA ASN A 109 -7.73 -9.49 19.31
C ASN A 109 -8.77 -8.55 18.69
N PRO A 110 -9.68 -9.04 17.80
CA PRO A 110 -10.67 -8.21 17.11
C PRO A 110 -11.67 -7.52 18.05
N MET A 111 -11.79 -7.98 19.30
CA MET A 111 -12.73 -7.45 20.28
C MET A 111 -12.18 -6.28 21.10
N THR A 112 -10.87 -5.99 21.04
CA THR A 112 -10.23 -4.93 21.84
C THR A 112 -10.83 -3.56 21.57
N TYR A 113 -11.03 -3.24 20.29
CA TYR A 113 -11.56 -1.98 19.79
C TYR A 113 -12.70 -2.22 18.78
N PHE A 114 -13.50 -3.26 19.02
CA PHE A 114 -14.64 -3.58 18.17
C PHE A 114 -15.58 -2.37 18.10
N MET A 115 -16.02 -2.01 16.89
CA MET A 115 -16.82 -0.80 16.64
C MET A 115 -16.20 0.49 17.19
N PHE A 116 -14.86 0.57 17.23
CA PHE A 116 -14.12 1.74 17.76
C PHE A 116 -14.41 2.05 19.25
N GLU A 117 -14.92 1.07 20.02
CA GLU A 117 -15.08 1.21 21.46
C GLU A 117 -13.74 1.58 22.12
N GLY A 118 -13.73 2.66 22.93
CA GLY A 118 -12.53 3.13 23.63
C GLY A 118 -11.44 3.77 22.75
N VAL A 119 -11.69 3.98 21.44
CA VAL A 119 -10.69 4.61 20.54
C VAL A 119 -10.77 6.14 20.59
N VAL A 120 -11.97 6.71 20.73
CA VAL A 120 -12.19 8.16 20.69
C VAL A 120 -11.68 8.87 21.94
N ASP A 121 -11.91 8.27 23.10
CA ASP A 121 -11.48 8.71 24.44
C ASP A 121 -10.32 7.86 25.00
N GLY A 122 -9.68 7.07 24.14
CA GLY A 122 -8.55 6.23 24.53
C GLY A 122 -7.29 7.03 24.84
N GLU A 123 -6.43 6.44 25.66
CA GLU A 123 -5.10 6.97 25.92
C GLU A 123 -4.30 7.07 24.60
N PRO A 124 -3.50 8.13 24.41
CA PRO A 124 -2.59 8.24 23.27
C PRO A 124 -1.79 6.96 23.06
N TRP A 125 -1.58 6.61 21.79
CA TRP A 125 -0.73 5.47 21.46
C TRP A 125 0.69 5.73 21.97
N GLY A 126 1.34 4.74 22.59
CA GLY A 126 2.65 4.93 23.22
C GLY A 126 3.74 5.46 22.26
N GLY A 127 3.67 5.08 20.98
CA GLY A 127 4.57 5.60 19.92
C GLY A 127 4.16 6.96 19.32
N ALA A 128 3.00 7.49 19.72
CA ALA A 128 2.46 8.78 19.27
C ALA A 128 1.76 9.51 20.45
N PRO A 129 2.47 9.78 21.56
CA PRO A 129 1.84 10.17 22.83
C PRO A 129 1.23 11.58 22.83
N THR A 130 1.55 12.41 21.84
CA THR A 130 1.15 13.83 21.77
C THR A 130 -0.09 14.07 20.91
N ILE A 131 -0.69 13.03 20.34
CA ILE A 131 -1.88 13.11 19.49
C ILE A 131 -3.03 12.25 20.03
N PRO A 132 -4.30 12.59 19.75
CA PRO A 132 -5.44 11.75 20.11
C PRO A 132 -5.34 10.35 19.50
N PHE A 133 -5.74 9.33 20.25
CA PHE A 133 -5.67 7.94 19.78
C PHE A 133 -6.51 7.69 18.53
N VAL A 134 -7.69 8.31 18.44
CA VAL A 134 -8.51 8.28 17.22
C VAL A 134 -7.81 8.91 16.01
N LEU A 135 -6.97 9.93 16.21
CA LEU A 135 -6.22 10.53 15.11
C LEU A 135 -5.14 9.56 14.59
N PHE A 136 -4.45 8.86 15.50
CA PHE A 136 -3.56 7.76 15.15
C PHE A 136 -4.31 6.67 14.35
N ALA A 137 -5.46 6.22 14.85
CA ALA A 137 -6.28 5.20 14.20
C ALA A 137 -6.73 5.63 12.78
N MET A 138 -7.12 6.90 12.62
CA MET A 138 -7.59 7.44 11.34
C MET A 138 -6.46 7.74 10.36
N TYR A 139 -5.25 8.01 10.83
CA TYR A 139 -4.05 8.09 10.01
C TYR A 139 -3.67 6.71 9.46
N GLN A 140 -3.61 5.69 10.31
CA GLN A 140 -3.28 4.32 9.93
C GLN A 140 -4.29 3.70 8.96
N LEU A 141 -5.58 4.04 9.08
CA LEU A 141 -6.61 3.69 8.10
C LEU A 141 -6.19 4.04 6.66
N LYS A 142 -5.45 5.13 6.44
CA LYS A 142 -5.12 5.58 5.08
C LYS A 142 -4.12 4.64 4.41
N PHE A 143 -3.20 4.05 5.18
CA PHE A 143 -2.29 2.98 4.73
C PHE A 143 -3.07 1.71 4.41
N ALA A 144 -4.02 1.36 5.28
CA ALA A 144 -4.90 0.20 5.07
C ALA A 144 -5.73 0.32 3.79
N ILE A 145 -6.23 1.52 3.47
CA ILE A 145 -7.01 1.80 2.27
C ILE A 145 -6.17 1.62 1.00
N ILE A 146 -4.97 2.21 0.96
CA ILE A 146 -4.20 2.25 -0.29
C ILE A 146 -3.55 0.90 -0.61
N THR A 147 -3.21 0.09 0.40
CA THR A 147 -2.50 -1.19 0.21
C THR A 147 -3.20 -2.15 -0.77
N PRO A 148 -4.48 -2.55 -0.57
CA PRO A 148 -5.16 -3.41 -1.53
C PRO A 148 -5.40 -2.72 -2.89
N ALA A 149 -5.52 -1.39 -2.91
CA ALA A 149 -5.69 -0.64 -4.16
C ALA A 149 -4.45 -0.74 -5.07
N LEU A 150 -3.24 -0.85 -4.50
CA LEU A 150 -2.00 -1.06 -5.28
C LEU A 150 -2.04 -2.35 -6.11
N ILE A 151 -2.65 -3.41 -5.57
CA ILE A 151 -2.68 -4.74 -6.22
C ILE A 151 -3.44 -4.69 -7.55
N THR A 152 -4.39 -3.76 -7.69
CA THR A 152 -5.29 -3.65 -8.85
C THR A 152 -4.55 -3.54 -10.17
N GLY A 153 -3.37 -2.90 -10.18
CA GLY A 153 -2.58 -2.75 -11.39
C GLY A 153 -2.07 -4.06 -11.97
N ALA A 154 -1.93 -5.13 -11.17
CA ALA A 154 -1.36 -6.38 -11.65
C ALA A 154 -2.34 -7.21 -12.50
N PHE A 155 -3.63 -7.11 -12.18
CA PHE A 155 -4.71 -7.83 -12.84
C PHE A 155 -5.72 -6.92 -13.53
N ALA A 156 -5.32 -5.68 -13.77
CA ALA A 156 -6.13 -4.71 -14.50
C ALA A 156 -6.66 -5.33 -15.80
N GLU A 157 -7.83 -4.86 -16.24
CA GLU A 157 -8.50 -5.30 -17.47
C GLU A 157 -9.08 -6.72 -17.49
N ARG A 158 -8.91 -7.56 -16.44
CA ARG A 158 -9.42 -8.94 -16.47
C ARG A 158 -10.05 -9.46 -15.18
N ILE A 159 -10.03 -8.69 -14.10
CA ILE A 159 -10.67 -9.11 -12.85
C ILE A 159 -12.16 -8.79 -12.83
N LYS A 160 -12.96 -9.73 -12.30
CA LYS A 160 -14.38 -9.53 -12.03
C LYS A 160 -14.57 -8.67 -10.79
N PHE A 161 -15.34 -7.59 -10.88
CA PHE A 161 -15.44 -6.58 -9.82
C PHE A 161 -15.94 -7.14 -8.48
N THR A 162 -16.94 -8.03 -8.51
CA THR A 162 -17.49 -8.66 -7.29
C THR A 162 -16.48 -9.56 -6.58
N SER A 163 -15.67 -10.29 -7.35
CA SER A 163 -14.60 -11.13 -6.83
C SER A 163 -13.46 -10.28 -6.24
N TYR A 164 -13.14 -9.15 -6.89
CA TYR A 164 -12.20 -8.16 -6.34
C TYR A 164 -12.66 -7.62 -4.98
N VAL A 165 -13.93 -7.22 -4.85
CA VAL A 165 -14.48 -6.74 -3.56
C VAL A 165 -14.31 -7.78 -2.44
N LEU A 166 -14.62 -9.05 -2.72
CA LEU A 166 -14.39 -10.14 -1.76
C LEU A 166 -12.91 -10.32 -1.42
N PHE A 167 -12.05 -10.28 -2.44
CA PHE A 167 -10.60 -10.40 -2.28
C PHE A 167 -10.03 -9.28 -1.40
N VAL A 168 -10.47 -8.03 -1.57
CA VAL A 168 -10.03 -6.89 -0.73
C VAL A 168 -10.34 -7.14 0.75
N CYS A 169 -11.55 -7.63 1.07
CA CYS A 169 -11.92 -7.97 2.45
C CYS A 169 -11.01 -9.05 3.03
N LEU A 170 -10.77 -10.13 2.26
CA LEU A 170 -9.92 -11.23 2.70
C LEU A 170 -8.46 -10.79 2.85
N PHE A 171 -7.93 -10.04 1.87
CA PHE A 171 -6.58 -9.50 1.90
C PHE A 171 -6.36 -8.62 3.13
N PHE A 172 -7.33 -7.74 3.43
CA PHE A 172 -7.25 -6.87 4.60
C PHE A 172 -7.10 -7.68 5.89
N VAL A 173 -7.94 -8.70 6.08
CA VAL A 173 -7.96 -9.52 7.31
C VAL A 173 -6.77 -10.46 7.43
N PHE A 174 -6.37 -11.11 6.33
CA PHE A 174 -5.45 -12.24 6.39
C PHE A 174 -4.03 -11.93 5.92
N ILE A 175 -3.79 -10.77 5.30
CA ILE A 175 -2.46 -10.34 4.87
C ILE A 175 -2.09 -8.99 5.48
N TYR A 176 -2.90 -7.95 5.24
CA TYR A 176 -2.58 -6.60 5.71
C TYR A 176 -2.54 -6.54 7.23
N ALA A 177 -3.62 -6.92 7.92
CA ALA A 177 -3.70 -6.78 9.37
C ALA A 177 -2.62 -7.58 10.12
N PRO A 178 -2.34 -8.86 9.77
CA PRO A 178 -1.27 -9.61 10.42
C PRO A 178 0.13 -9.02 10.18
N LEU A 179 0.42 -8.55 8.95
CA LEU A 179 1.71 -7.90 8.68
C LEU A 179 1.83 -6.55 9.38
N ALA A 180 0.77 -5.76 9.41
CA ALA A 180 0.73 -4.48 10.12
C ALA A 180 0.93 -4.70 11.62
N HIS A 181 0.23 -5.67 12.24
CA HIS A 181 0.40 -6.02 13.64
C HIS A 181 1.83 -6.47 13.92
N ALA A 182 2.34 -7.43 13.15
CA ALA A 182 3.68 -7.95 13.31
C ALA A 182 4.77 -6.88 13.21
N THR A 183 4.56 -5.85 12.38
CA THR A 183 5.56 -4.82 12.07
C THR A 183 5.45 -3.58 12.97
N TRP A 184 4.23 -3.12 13.29
CA TRP A 184 4.00 -1.82 13.94
C TRP A 184 3.47 -1.91 15.37
N HIS A 185 2.94 -3.07 15.78
CA HIS A 185 2.56 -3.27 17.17
C HIS A 185 3.82 -3.49 18.02
N PRO A 186 3.94 -2.91 19.23
CA PRO A 186 5.06 -3.14 20.14
C PRO A 186 5.30 -4.63 20.44
N ASP A 187 4.22 -5.41 20.61
CA ASP A 187 4.30 -6.86 20.78
C ASP A 187 4.40 -7.65 19.46
N GLY A 188 4.53 -6.97 18.32
CA GLY A 188 4.63 -7.59 17.00
C GLY A 188 5.93 -8.37 16.83
N ILE A 189 5.87 -9.52 16.14
CA ILE A 189 7.06 -10.37 15.99
C ILE A 189 8.20 -9.73 15.18
N LEU A 190 7.89 -8.91 14.18
CA LEU A 190 8.92 -8.23 13.36
C LEU A 190 9.45 -7.01 14.10
N PHE A 191 8.57 -6.28 14.80
CA PHE A 191 8.95 -5.18 15.68
C PHE A 191 9.97 -5.64 16.72
N ASN A 192 9.64 -6.70 17.48
CA ASN A 192 10.52 -7.25 18.52
C ASN A 192 11.79 -7.93 17.99
N MET A 193 11.83 -8.26 16.70
CA MET A 193 13.06 -8.75 16.04
C MET A 193 13.99 -7.60 15.65
N GLY A 194 13.57 -6.34 15.81
CA GLY A 194 14.32 -5.14 15.42
C GLY A 194 14.20 -4.79 13.94
N VAL A 195 13.17 -5.29 13.24
CA VAL A 195 12.90 -4.86 11.86
C VAL A 195 12.35 -3.44 11.87
N LEU A 196 13.02 -2.55 11.15
CA LEU A 196 12.59 -1.18 10.97
C LEU A 196 11.74 -1.03 9.72
N ASP A 197 10.54 -0.49 9.88
CA ASP A 197 9.66 -0.13 8.78
C ASP A 197 8.94 1.18 9.07
N PHE A 198 9.57 2.29 8.67
CA PHE A 198 9.16 3.63 9.08
C PHE A 198 7.73 3.98 8.66
N ALA A 199 7.36 3.67 7.41
CA ALA A 199 6.07 4.05 6.84
C ALA A 199 5.41 2.93 6.01
N GLY A 200 5.84 1.67 6.13
CA GLY A 200 5.16 0.54 5.48
C GLY A 200 5.76 0.05 4.17
N GLY A 201 7.09 0.02 4.07
CA GLY A 201 7.77 -0.72 3.00
C GLY A 201 7.37 -2.19 2.97
N THR A 202 7.28 -2.84 4.14
CA THR A 202 6.85 -4.23 4.29
C THR A 202 5.32 -4.33 4.21
N VAL A 203 4.65 -3.55 5.05
CA VAL A 203 3.19 -3.65 5.28
C VAL A 203 2.38 -3.21 4.07
N VAL A 204 2.81 -2.17 3.35
CA VAL A 204 2.08 -1.62 2.20
C VAL A 204 2.66 -2.10 0.88
N HIS A 205 3.95 -1.84 0.62
CA HIS A 205 4.50 -2.03 -0.73
C HIS A 205 4.90 -3.47 -1.04
N MET A 206 5.64 -4.13 -0.14
CA MET A 206 6.01 -5.52 -0.33
C MET A 206 4.78 -6.42 -0.31
N SER A 207 3.87 -6.24 0.66
CA SER A 207 2.66 -7.06 0.76
C SER A 207 1.80 -6.95 -0.50
N ALA A 208 1.56 -5.72 -0.99
CA ALA A 208 0.79 -5.50 -2.21
C ALA A 208 1.51 -6.00 -3.46
N GLY A 209 2.82 -5.73 -3.58
CA GLY A 209 3.61 -6.13 -4.75
C GLY A 209 3.78 -7.65 -4.87
N LEU A 210 4.00 -8.36 -3.77
CA LEU A 210 4.05 -9.82 -3.75
C LEU A 210 2.68 -10.44 -4.02
N THR A 211 1.61 -9.84 -3.49
CA THR A 211 0.25 -10.27 -3.80
C THR A 211 -0.10 -10.02 -5.27
N ALA A 212 0.39 -8.92 -5.85
CA ALA A 212 0.31 -8.63 -7.28
C ALA A 212 1.03 -9.71 -8.10
N LEU A 213 2.25 -10.11 -7.71
CA LEU A 213 2.97 -11.21 -8.35
C LEU A 213 2.17 -12.52 -8.30
N ALA A 214 1.68 -12.91 -7.13
CA ALA A 214 0.86 -14.11 -6.97
C ALA A 214 -0.41 -14.04 -7.84
N SER A 215 -1.04 -12.88 -7.90
CA SER A 215 -2.24 -12.65 -8.71
C SER A 215 -1.97 -12.74 -10.21
N ALA A 216 -0.86 -12.15 -10.68
CA ALA A 216 -0.43 -12.23 -12.08
C ALA A 216 -0.13 -13.68 -12.49
N ILE A 217 0.50 -14.47 -11.61
CA ILE A 217 0.72 -15.91 -11.82
C ILE A 217 -0.61 -16.68 -11.87
N TYR A 218 -1.51 -16.43 -10.92
CA TYR A 218 -2.77 -17.15 -10.79
C TYR A 218 -3.74 -16.88 -11.95
N LEU A 219 -3.93 -15.60 -12.30
CA LEU A 219 -4.87 -15.17 -13.34
C LEU A 219 -4.36 -15.39 -14.76
N LYS A 220 -3.04 -15.57 -14.91
CA LYS A 220 -2.33 -15.67 -16.20
C LYS A 220 -2.50 -14.41 -17.05
N HIS A 221 -1.91 -14.44 -18.23
CA HIS A 221 -1.92 -13.31 -19.15
C HIS A 221 -3.29 -13.05 -19.79
N GLY A 222 -3.54 -11.79 -20.14
CA GLY A 222 -4.63 -11.36 -21.00
C GLY A 222 -4.55 -11.98 -22.40
N LYS A 223 -5.66 -11.98 -23.14
CA LYS A 223 -5.73 -12.54 -24.51
C LYS A 223 -4.77 -11.81 -25.47
N ASP A 224 -4.60 -10.51 -25.26
CA ASP A 224 -3.82 -9.63 -26.16
C ASP A 224 -2.36 -9.38 -25.73
N PHE A 225 -1.88 -10.07 -24.69
CA PHE A 225 -0.65 -9.69 -23.97
C PHE A 225 0.62 -9.56 -24.85
N HIS A 226 0.70 -10.29 -25.96
CA HIS A 226 1.81 -10.19 -26.92
C HIS A 226 1.36 -9.90 -28.37
N THR A 227 0.06 -9.83 -28.64
CA THR A 227 -0.47 -9.71 -30.01
C THR A 227 -0.72 -8.26 -30.42
N HIS A 228 -1.01 -7.37 -29.46
CA HIS A 228 -1.23 -5.96 -29.72
C HIS A 228 -0.40 -5.07 -28.77
N PRO A 229 0.20 -3.98 -29.27
CA PRO A 229 0.90 -3.04 -28.40
C PRO A 229 -0.09 -2.44 -27.39
N HIS A 230 0.26 -2.51 -26.10
CA HIS A 230 -0.50 -1.87 -25.05
C HIS A 230 -0.38 -0.35 -25.18
N VAL A 231 -1.49 0.31 -25.52
CA VAL A 231 -1.54 1.76 -25.66
C VAL A 231 -2.25 2.36 -24.43
N PRO A 232 -1.53 3.14 -23.61
CA PRO A 232 -2.13 3.82 -22.46
C PRO A 232 -3.30 4.73 -22.87
N ALA A 233 -4.37 4.74 -22.07
CA ALA A 233 -5.54 5.55 -22.36
C ALA A 233 -5.20 7.05 -22.44
N ARG A 234 -4.48 7.57 -21.42
CA ARG A 234 -4.12 8.98 -21.29
C ARG A 234 -2.87 9.18 -20.42
N ILE A 235 -1.72 9.46 -21.04
CA ILE A 235 -0.45 9.73 -20.31
C ILE A 235 -0.58 10.95 -19.38
N THR A 236 -1.42 11.93 -19.71
CA THR A 236 -1.69 13.08 -18.83
C THR A 236 -2.33 12.68 -17.49
N TYR A 237 -3.11 11.59 -17.45
CA TYR A 237 -3.63 11.04 -16.19
C TYR A 237 -2.53 10.37 -15.38
N VAL A 238 -1.58 9.70 -16.03
CA VAL A 238 -0.39 9.15 -15.36
C VAL A 238 0.41 10.25 -14.67
N LEU A 239 0.65 11.37 -15.36
CA LEU A 239 1.33 12.55 -14.80
C LEU A 239 0.57 13.15 -13.62
N MET A 240 -0.75 13.34 -13.76
CA MET A 240 -1.61 13.86 -12.68
C MET A 240 -1.57 12.94 -11.45
N GLY A 241 -1.77 11.63 -11.66
CA GLY A 241 -1.72 10.63 -10.62
C GLY A 241 -0.36 10.59 -9.91
N THR A 242 0.74 10.68 -10.66
CA THR A 242 2.10 10.76 -10.10
C THR A 242 2.27 11.99 -9.21
N GLY A 243 1.79 13.15 -9.66
CA GLY A 243 1.83 14.38 -8.87
C GLY A 243 1.06 14.27 -7.56
N MET A 244 -0.14 13.67 -7.59
CA MET A 244 -0.95 13.42 -6.40
C MET A 244 -0.31 12.39 -5.46
N LEU A 245 0.31 11.33 -6.01
CA LEU A 245 1.03 10.32 -5.24
C LEU A 245 2.23 10.93 -4.53
N TRP A 246 3.07 11.69 -5.23
CA TRP A 246 4.23 12.36 -4.62
C TRP A 246 3.78 13.37 -3.57
N PHE A 247 2.79 14.22 -3.88
CA PHE A 247 2.22 15.16 -2.92
C PHE A 247 1.69 14.47 -1.65
N GLY A 248 0.94 13.39 -1.81
CA GLY A 248 0.42 12.64 -0.69
C GLY A 248 1.50 11.91 0.12
N TRP A 249 2.60 11.51 -0.53
CA TRP A 249 3.73 10.84 0.12
C TRP A 249 4.44 11.71 1.16
N ILE A 250 4.28 13.03 1.08
CA ILE A 250 4.72 13.97 2.12
C ILE A 250 4.08 13.62 3.46
N GLY A 251 2.77 13.37 3.48
CA GLY A 251 2.04 12.92 4.68
C GLY A 251 2.24 11.44 4.98
N PHE A 252 2.55 10.62 3.98
CA PHE A 252 2.82 9.18 4.16
C PHE A 252 4.11 8.96 4.94
N ASN A 253 5.23 9.49 4.46
CA ASN A 253 6.51 9.35 5.16
C ASN A 253 6.63 10.38 6.28
N GLY A 254 6.41 11.67 6.01
CA GLY A 254 6.57 12.71 7.03
C GLY A 254 5.60 12.59 8.21
N GLY A 255 4.38 12.09 7.98
CA GLY A 255 3.40 11.82 9.04
C GLY A 255 3.74 10.59 9.90
N SER A 256 4.59 9.68 9.40
CA SER A 256 5.00 8.48 10.15
C SER A 256 6.00 8.78 11.27
N ALA A 257 6.42 10.04 11.41
CA ALA A 257 7.09 10.56 12.61
C ALA A 257 6.12 10.91 13.75
N PHE A 258 4.80 10.84 13.50
CA PHE A 258 3.70 11.11 14.44
C PHE A 258 3.68 12.50 15.13
N GLY A 259 4.46 13.46 14.62
CA GLY A 259 4.50 14.82 15.14
C GLY A 259 5.23 15.80 14.22
N ALA A 260 5.03 17.10 14.46
CA ALA A 260 5.67 18.20 13.78
C ALA A 260 7.11 18.37 14.31
N SER A 261 8.00 17.49 13.88
CA SER A 261 9.34 17.32 14.46
C SER A 261 10.48 17.41 13.43
N ALA A 262 11.72 17.47 13.92
CA ALA A 262 12.91 17.35 13.06
C ALA A 262 12.97 15.99 12.32
N LEU A 263 12.41 14.93 12.92
CA LEU A 263 12.30 13.62 12.29
C LEU A 263 11.33 13.66 11.10
N ALA A 264 10.19 14.34 11.21
CA ALA A 264 9.26 14.55 10.10
C ALA A 264 9.92 15.33 8.95
N ALA A 265 10.71 16.37 9.28
CA ALA A 265 11.48 17.13 8.30
C ALA A 265 12.55 16.28 7.60
N THR A 266 13.24 15.41 8.35
CA THR A 266 14.20 14.45 7.80
C THR A 266 13.52 13.48 6.84
N ALA A 267 12.38 12.89 7.24
CA ALA A 267 11.62 11.98 6.40
C ALA A 267 11.12 12.66 5.10
N LEU A 268 10.70 13.92 5.16
CA LEU A 268 10.34 14.69 3.97
C LEU A 268 11.54 14.89 3.02
N ALA A 269 12.70 15.25 3.58
CA ALA A 269 13.92 15.47 2.81
C ALA A 269 14.37 14.18 2.10
N THR A 270 14.49 13.07 2.83
CA THR A 270 14.87 11.77 2.25
C THR A 270 13.87 11.29 1.21
N THR A 271 12.57 11.48 1.45
CA THR A 271 11.50 11.10 0.50
C THR A 271 11.63 11.82 -0.83
N SER A 272 11.79 13.15 -0.79
CA SER A 272 11.91 13.97 -2.00
C SER A 272 13.19 13.67 -2.76
N THR A 273 14.30 13.50 -2.03
CA THR A 273 15.61 13.20 -2.59
C THR A 273 15.67 11.82 -3.24
N ALA A 274 15.15 10.77 -2.59
CA ALA A 274 15.13 9.43 -3.16
C ALA A 274 14.26 9.34 -4.41
N SER A 275 13.08 9.95 -4.39
CA SER A 275 12.18 10.00 -5.55
C SER A 275 12.81 10.72 -6.75
N GLY A 276 13.42 11.89 -6.50
CA GLY A 276 14.14 12.64 -7.53
C GLY A 276 15.32 11.85 -8.11
N ALA A 277 16.11 11.19 -7.26
CA ALA A 277 17.20 10.32 -7.70
C ALA A 277 16.68 9.16 -8.55
N ALA A 278 15.67 8.44 -8.08
CA ALA A 278 15.09 7.31 -8.80
C ALA A 278 14.53 7.71 -10.17
N ALA A 279 13.83 8.84 -10.26
CA ALA A 279 13.31 9.37 -11.52
C ALA A 279 14.41 9.68 -12.54
N LEU A 280 15.48 10.36 -12.09
CA LEU A 280 16.63 10.68 -12.94
C LEU A 280 17.41 9.42 -13.33
N THR A 281 17.63 8.50 -12.38
CA THR A 281 18.31 7.23 -12.65
C THR A 281 17.52 6.40 -13.66
N TYR A 282 16.21 6.30 -13.53
CA TYR A 282 15.36 5.59 -14.49
C TYR A 282 15.50 6.20 -15.90
N LEU A 283 15.39 7.53 -15.98
CA LEU A 283 15.53 8.30 -17.22
C LEU A 283 16.89 8.07 -17.88
N PHE A 284 17.98 8.20 -17.12
CA PHE A 284 19.33 8.06 -17.63
C PHE A 284 19.67 6.61 -17.97
N PHE A 285 19.12 5.65 -17.23
CA PHE A 285 19.30 4.24 -17.53
C PHE A 285 18.62 3.86 -18.85
N ASP A 286 17.40 4.35 -19.10
CA ASP A 286 16.73 4.18 -20.40
C ASP A 286 17.54 4.87 -21.52
N ALA A 287 18.00 6.11 -21.30
CA ALA A 287 18.82 6.84 -22.26
C ALA A 287 20.13 6.11 -22.60
N ALA A 288 20.81 5.53 -21.59
CA ALA A 288 22.03 4.75 -21.77
C ALA A 288 21.80 3.48 -22.61
N LYS A 289 20.56 2.96 -22.63
CA LYS A 289 20.15 1.82 -23.46
C LYS A 289 19.61 2.26 -24.84
N GLY A 290 19.70 3.53 -25.19
CA GLY A 290 19.17 4.09 -26.44
C GLY A 290 17.64 4.20 -26.48
N ILE A 291 16.96 4.07 -25.34
CA ILE A 291 15.52 4.21 -25.23
C ILE A 291 15.20 5.70 -25.05
N LYS A 292 14.20 6.20 -25.80
CA LYS A 292 13.79 7.60 -25.68
C LYS A 292 13.18 7.86 -24.29
N PRO A 293 13.56 8.96 -23.62
CA PRO A 293 12.86 9.49 -22.46
C PRO A 293 11.34 9.49 -22.64
N SER A 294 10.61 8.89 -21.68
CA SER A 294 9.16 8.88 -21.69
C SER A 294 8.59 9.42 -20.38
N ALA A 295 7.46 10.12 -20.45
CA ALA A 295 6.76 10.62 -19.27
C ALA A 295 6.38 9.46 -18.33
N THR A 296 5.86 8.36 -18.87
CA THR A 296 5.51 7.16 -18.10
C THR A 296 6.72 6.56 -17.38
N GLY A 297 7.87 6.47 -18.04
CA GLY A 297 9.09 5.95 -17.42
C GLY A 297 9.56 6.81 -16.25
N VAL A 298 9.56 8.14 -16.41
CA VAL A 298 9.87 9.07 -15.31
C VAL A 298 8.89 8.91 -14.16
N CYS A 299 7.59 8.84 -14.46
CA CYS A 299 6.53 8.62 -13.47
C CYS A 299 6.69 7.31 -12.69
N ILE A 300 7.07 6.21 -13.36
CA ILE A 300 7.39 4.93 -12.69
C ILE A 300 8.63 5.11 -11.80
N GLY A 301 9.69 5.75 -12.30
CA GLY A 301 10.90 6.03 -11.52
C GLY A 301 10.63 6.82 -10.23
N VAL A 302 9.78 7.86 -10.31
CA VAL A 302 9.29 8.61 -9.14
C VAL A 302 8.65 7.67 -8.12
N VAL A 303 7.68 6.85 -8.54
CA VAL A 303 6.98 5.93 -7.63
C VAL A 303 7.94 4.90 -7.03
N VAL A 304 8.86 4.33 -7.81
CA VAL A 304 9.86 3.38 -7.30
C VAL A 304 10.73 3.99 -6.21
N GLY A 305 11.19 5.24 -6.39
CA GLY A 305 11.98 5.93 -5.37
C GLY A 305 11.19 6.20 -4.08
N LEU A 306 9.93 6.63 -4.23
CA LEU A 306 9.02 6.82 -3.10
C LEU A 306 8.75 5.52 -2.34
N VAL A 307 8.52 4.42 -3.06
CA VAL A 307 8.37 3.08 -2.46
C VAL A 307 9.63 2.68 -1.71
N ALA A 308 10.81 2.77 -2.34
CA ALA A 308 12.04 2.26 -1.77
C ALA A 308 12.50 3.03 -0.53
N ILE A 309 12.22 4.33 -0.46
CA ILE A 309 12.57 5.13 0.72
C ILE A 309 11.57 4.99 1.87
N THR A 310 10.35 4.51 1.61
CA THR A 310 9.28 4.38 2.62
C THR A 310 9.70 3.66 3.92
N PRO A 311 10.34 2.48 3.89
CA PRO A 311 10.78 1.84 5.14
C PRO A 311 11.94 2.58 5.83
N ALA A 312 12.67 3.44 5.11
CA ALA A 312 13.92 4.04 5.55
C ALA A 312 13.82 5.55 5.87
N ALA A 313 12.73 6.22 5.52
CA ALA A 313 12.69 7.68 5.36
C ALA A 313 13.12 8.43 6.64
N GLY A 314 12.71 7.95 7.81
CA GLY A 314 13.10 8.50 9.12
C GLY A 314 14.29 7.81 9.78
N PHE A 315 15.05 6.98 9.07
CA PHE A 315 16.19 6.23 9.63
C PHE A 315 17.52 6.52 8.93
N VAL A 316 17.49 7.11 7.74
CA VAL A 316 18.67 7.29 6.87
C VAL A 316 18.97 8.75 6.58
N THR A 317 20.21 9.03 6.19
CA THR A 317 20.62 10.38 5.79
C THR A 317 20.10 10.74 4.39
N VAL A 318 20.04 12.04 4.10
CA VAL A 318 19.68 12.54 2.75
C VAL A 318 20.62 12.00 1.66
N PRO A 319 21.96 11.95 1.82
CA PRO A 319 22.83 11.30 0.84
C PRO A 319 22.55 9.81 0.65
N HIS A 320 22.30 9.04 1.72
CA HIS A 320 21.94 7.62 1.57
C HIS A 320 20.60 7.43 0.84
N SER A 321 19.65 8.37 0.98
CA SER A 321 18.39 8.32 0.24
C SER A 321 18.57 8.42 -1.30
N LEU A 322 19.60 9.15 -1.77
CA LEU A 322 19.97 9.17 -3.21
C LEU A 322 20.34 7.78 -3.70
N ILE A 323 21.13 7.05 -2.90
CA ILE A 323 21.59 5.70 -3.22
C ILE A 323 20.39 4.74 -3.26
N ILE A 324 19.53 4.79 -2.24
CA ILE A 324 18.33 3.95 -2.16
C ILE A 324 17.45 4.14 -3.39
N GLY A 325 17.12 5.39 -3.74
CA GLY A 325 16.32 5.71 -4.92
C GLY A 325 16.96 5.23 -6.23
N SER A 326 18.25 5.50 -6.41
CA SER A 326 18.98 5.13 -7.63
C SER A 326 19.07 3.61 -7.83
N VAL A 327 19.43 2.88 -6.76
CA VAL A 327 19.55 1.42 -6.80
C VAL A 327 18.19 0.77 -7.04
N ALA A 328 17.15 1.22 -6.34
CA ALA A 328 15.80 0.72 -6.55
C ALA A 328 15.29 0.94 -7.98
N ALA A 329 15.54 2.12 -8.56
CA ALA A 329 15.15 2.42 -9.94
C ALA A 329 15.82 1.48 -10.95
N ILE A 330 17.12 1.21 -10.81
CA ILE A 330 17.84 0.29 -11.71
C ILE A 330 17.28 -1.14 -11.58
N ILE A 331 17.15 -1.64 -10.35
CA ILE A 331 16.68 -3.00 -10.09
C ILE A 331 15.24 -3.16 -10.59
N SER A 332 14.35 -2.22 -10.27
CA SER A 332 12.97 -2.20 -10.73
C SER A 332 12.89 -2.21 -12.26
N ARG A 333 13.67 -1.34 -12.92
CA ARG A 333 13.69 -1.24 -14.38
C ARG A 333 14.18 -2.52 -15.07
N LEU A 334 15.17 -3.20 -14.50
CA LEU A 334 15.65 -4.51 -14.95
C LEU A 334 14.57 -5.58 -14.75
N CYS A 335 13.88 -5.59 -13.62
CA CYS A 335 12.75 -6.48 -13.37
C CYS A 335 11.62 -6.27 -14.38
N ILE A 336 11.28 -5.01 -14.71
CA ILE A 336 10.29 -4.68 -15.77
C ILE A 336 10.74 -5.27 -17.11
N GLU A 337 12.01 -5.09 -17.48
CA GLU A 337 12.54 -5.66 -18.73
C GLU A 337 12.47 -7.19 -18.77
N TRP A 338 12.82 -7.87 -17.69
CA TRP A 338 12.73 -9.32 -17.60
C TRP A 338 11.27 -9.79 -17.65
N ARG A 339 10.37 -9.08 -16.96
CA ARG A 339 8.92 -9.33 -16.96
C ARG A 339 8.36 -9.23 -18.37
N THR A 340 8.66 -8.17 -19.12
CA THR A 340 8.18 -7.97 -20.50
C THR A 340 8.65 -9.05 -21.48
N LYS A 341 9.79 -9.71 -21.19
CA LYS A 341 10.29 -10.86 -21.97
C LYS A 341 9.69 -12.20 -21.53
N SER A 342 8.91 -12.22 -20.46
CA SER A 342 8.28 -13.41 -19.88
C SER A 342 6.79 -13.47 -20.23
N LYS A 343 6.13 -14.57 -19.84
CA LYS A 343 4.66 -14.72 -19.94
C LYS A 343 3.91 -14.14 -18.73
N LEU A 344 4.62 -13.53 -17.78
CA LEU A 344 4.02 -12.96 -16.58
C LEU A 344 3.35 -11.63 -16.93
N ASP A 345 2.03 -11.59 -16.78
CA ASP A 345 1.23 -10.38 -17.01
C ASP A 345 0.92 -9.69 -15.68
N ASP A 346 1.91 -8.97 -15.16
CA ASP A 346 1.70 -7.95 -14.14
C ASP A 346 1.41 -6.63 -14.85
N THR A 347 0.15 -6.39 -15.20
CA THR A 347 -0.24 -5.47 -16.29
C THR A 347 0.38 -4.08 -16.17
N LEU A 348 0.46 -3.52 -14.97
CA LEU A 348 0.99 -2.17 -14.70
C LEU A 348 2.31 -2.16 -13.91
N ASP A 349 3.08 -3.25 -13.94
CA ASP A 349 4.38 -3.38 -13.25
C ASP A 349 4.31 -3.14 -11.73
N VAL A 350 3.27 -3.66 -11.07
CA VAL A 350 3.09 -3.49 -9.62
C VAL A 350 4.15 -4.25 -8.83
N PHE A 351 4.49 -5.48 -9.21
CA PHE A 351 5.52 -6.25 -8.54
C PHE A 351 6.91 -5.62 -8.70
N PRO A 352 7.42 -5.28 -9.91
CA PRO A 352 8.67 -4.58 -10.06
C PRO A 352 8.71 -3.22 -9.32
N SER A 353 7.61 -2.48 -9.29
CA SER A 353 7.59 -1.13 -8.73
C SER A 353 7.42 -1.12 -7.20
N HIS A 354 6.44 -1.86 -6.69
CA HIS A 354 6.11 -1.91 -5.26
C HIS A 354 6.77 -3.09 -4.54
N GLY A 355 6.69 -4.29 -5.11
CA GLY A 355 7.24 -5.50 -4.48
C GLY A 355 8.76 -5.45 -4.39
N VAL A 356 9.43 -5.38 -5.55
CA VAL A 356 10.89 -5.31 -5.63
C VAL A 356 11.40 -3.98 -5.07
N GLY A 357 10.74 -2.85 -5.35
CA GLY A 357 11.09 -1.56 -4.77
C GLY A 357 11.06 -1.60 -3.24
N GLY A 358 10.01 -2.18 -2.64
CA GLY A 358 9.87 -2.33 -1.20
C GLY A 358 10.93 -3.26 -0.61
N MET A 359 11.23 -4.37 -1.28
CA MET A 359 12.30 -5.30 -0.87
C MET A 359 13.68 -4.63 -0.85
N VAL A 360 14.01 -3.88 -1.91
CA VAL A 360 15.27 -3.13 -1.99
C VAL A 360 15.32 -2.07 -0.89
N GLY A 361 14.23 -1.33 -0.68
CA GLY A 361 14.10 -0.36 0.41
C GLY A 361 14.31 -0.99 1.79
N MET A 362 13.66 -2.13 2.06
CA MET A 362 13.78 -2.85 3.31
C MET A 362 15.22 -3.29 3.57
N LEU A 363 15.89 -3.90 2.58
CA LEU A 363 17.28 -4.32 2.74
C LEU A 363 18.21 -3.12 2.95
N LEU A 364 18.05 -2.05 2.17
CA LEU A 364 18.90 -0.86 2.29
C LEU A 364 18.63 -0.04 3.56
N THR A 365 17.44 -0.16 4.16
CA THR A 365 17.19 0.33 5.52
C THR A 365 18.12 -0.37 6.51
N GLY A 366 18.20 -1.70 6.45
CA GLY A 366 19.14 -2.48 7.26
C GLY A 366 20.62 -2.23 6.96
N VAL A 367 20.94 -1.56 5.84
CA VAL A 367 22.31 -1.15 5.49
C VAL A 367 22.63 0.27 6.00
N PHE A 368 21.69 1.21 5.91
CA PHE A 368 21.97 2.64 6.08
C PHE A 368 21.29 3.31 7.28
N ALA A 369 20.44 2.61 8.04
CA ALA A 369 19.79 3.16 9.23
C ALA A 369 20.83 3.53 10.31
N HIS A 370 20.57 4.61 11.05
CA HIS A 370 21.51 5.12 12.05
C HIS A 370 20.79 5.74 13.27
N SER A 371 21.24 5.41 14.48
CA SER A 371 20.65 5.84 15.76
C SER A 371 20.64 7.34 16.00
N ALA A 372 21.67 8.05 15.51
CA ALA A 372 21.70 9.51 15.55
C ALA A 372 20.59 10.22 14.74
N ILE A 373 19.85 9.50 13.89
CA ILE A 373 18.71 10.04 13.13
C ILE A 373 17.40 9.74 13.85
N ASN A 374 17.28 8.53 14.41
CA ASN A 374 16.12 8.08 15.13
C ASN A 374 16.52 7.07 16.19
N GLU A 375 16.13 7.34 17.43
CA GLU A 375 16.49 6.54 18.61
C GLU A 375 15.89 5.13 18.60
N ALA A 376 14.89 4.87 17.75
CA ALA A 376 14.36 3.51 17.54
C ALA A 376 15.38 2.56 16.87
N VAL A 377 16.49 3.07 16.33
CA VAL A 377 17.56 2.24 15.78
C VAL A 377 18.49 1.79 16.93
N GLU A 378 18.26 0.59 17.45
CA GLU A 378 19.09 0.02 18.53
C GLU A 378 20.47 -0.45 18.04
N THR A 379 20.54 -0.97 16.81
CA THR A 379 21.75 -1.43 16.13
C THR A 379 21.85 -0.71 14.80
N ASN A 380 22.98 -0.09 14.50
CA ASN A 380 23.15 0.64 13.24
C ASN A 380 23.19 -0.31 12.04
N GLY A 381 22.97 0.24 10.86
CA GLY A 381 23.00 -0.51 9.61
C GLY A 381 24.38 -1.05 9.23
N LEU A 382 24.38 -2.03 8.32
CA LEU A 382 25.59 -2.73 7.84
C LEU A 382 26.73 -1.83 7.40
N PHE A 383 26.41 -0.68 6.80
CA PHE A 383 27.41 0.29 6.33
C PHE A 383 28.28 0.85 7.47
N PHE A 384 27.76 0.87 8.69
CA PHE A 384 28.43 1.39 9.88
C PHE A 384 29.18 0.31 10.68
N GLY A 385 29.27 -0.92 10.16
CA GLY A 385 30.06 -2.01 10.74
C GLY A 385 29.29 -2.96 11.65
N GLU A 386 27.98 -2.77 11.82
CA GLU A 386 27.11 -3.60 12.66
C GLU A 386 26.23 -4.52 11.81
N THR A 387 25.98 -5.76 12.24
CA THR A 387 25.28 -6.77 11.42
C THR A 387 23.89 -7.13 11.91
N GLY A 388 23.54 -6.77 13.15
CA GLY A 388 22.29 -7.20 13.81
C GLY A 388 21.05 -6.73 13.05
N LEU A 389 20.98 -5.43 12.75
CA LEU A 389 19.85 -4.85 12.02
C LEU A 389 19.70 -5.45 10.62
N PHE A 390 20.79 -5.57 9.86
CA PHE A 390 20.74 -6.15 8.52
C PHE A 390 20.25 -7.60 8.55
N THR A 391 20.68 -8.38 9.53
CA THR A 391 20.25 -9.77 9.73
C THR A 391 18.75 -9.84 10.03
N ALA A 392 18.25 -9.00 10.94
CA ALA A 392 16.82 -8.88 11.23
C ALA A 392 16.01 -8.53 9.97
N HIS A 393 16.48 -7.56 9.18
CA HIS A 393 15.84 -7.17 7.91
C HIS A 393 15.82 -8.29 6.88
N VAL A 394 16.88 -9.09 6.75
CA VAL A 394 16.90 -10.25 5.85
C VAL A 394 15.90 -11.32 6.30
N ILE A 395 15.87 -11.64 7.60
CA ILE A 395 14.93 -12.63 8.15
C ILE A 395 13.49 -12.14 7.97
N GLY A 396 13.22 -10.87 8.32
CA GLY A 396 11.91 -10.25 8.17
C GLY A 396 11.44 -10.21 6.72
N LEU A 397 12.33 -9.86 5.78
CA LEU A 397 12.04 -9.87 4.35
C LEU A 397 11.66 -11.26 3.85
N LEU A 398 12.43 -12.29 4.21
CA LEU A 398 12.13 -13.68 3.81
C LEU A 398 10.82 -14.16 4.43
N GLY A 399 10.61 -13.92 5.72
CA GLY A 399 9.40 -14.30 6.44
C GLY A 399 8.15 -13.63 5.86
N ALA A 400 8.17 -12.31 5.70
CA ALA A 400 7.07 -11.55 5.10
C ALA A 400 6.81 -11.97 3.65
N THR A 401 7.86 -12.29 2.89
CA THR A 401 7.73 -12.76 1.50
C THR A 401 7.04 -14.11 1.42
N VAL A 402 7.50 -15.09 2.20
CA VAL A 402 6.92 -16.44 2.25
C VAL A 402 5.47 -16.38 2.73
N PHE A 403 5.21 -15.65 3.81
CA PHE A 403 3.86 -15.45 4.34
C PHE A 403 2.93 -14.85 3.29
N THR A 404 3.32 -13.73 2.69
CA THR A 404 2.47 -13.00 1.73
C THR A 404 2.17 -13.86 0.50
N LEU A 405 3.18 -14.54 -0.08
CA LEU A 405 2.96 -15.36 -1.26
C LEU A 405 2.03 -16.55 -0.98
N ILE A 406 2.27 -17.27 0.11
CA ILE A 406 1.42 -18.41 0.50
C ILE A 406 -0.02 -17.94 0.70
N MET A 407 -0.21 -16.90 1.52
CA MET A 407 -1.55 -16.40 1.81
C MET A 407 -2.21 -15.83 0.56
N ALA A 408 -1.49 -15.09 -0.29
CA ALA A 408 -2.05 -14.58 -1.53
C ALA A 408 -2.59 -15.70 -2.43
N PHE A 409 -1.84 -16.78 -2.64
CA PHE A 409 -2.33 -17.92 -3.43
C PHE A 409 -3.55 -18.60 -2.80
N VAL A 410 -3.56 -18.76 -1.47
CA VAL A 410 -4.71 -19.32 -0.74
C VAL A 410 -5.94 -18.43 -0.91
N LEU A 411 -5.82 -17.11 -0.73
CA LEU A 411 -6.94 -16.18 -0.84
C LEU A 411 -7.45 -16.03 -2.26
N LEU A 412 -6.56 -16.02 -3.26
CA LEU A 412 -6.94 -16.04 -4.68
C LEU A 412 -7.75 -17.30 -4.98
N LYS A 413 -7.25 -18.47 -4.56
CA LYS A 413 -7.96 -19.74 -4.76
C LYS A 413 -9.31 -19.77 -4.05
N LEU A 414 -9.37 -19.31 -2.80
CA LEU A 414 -10.61 -19.24 -2.01
C LEU A 414 -11.64 -18.33 -2.67
N THR A 415 -11.20 -17.15 -3.14
CA THR A 415 -12.08 -16.21 -3.83
C THR A 415 -12.64 -16.83 -5.10
N ASP A 416 -11.78 -17.46 -5.92
CA ASP A 416 -12.15 -18.09 -7.19
C ASP A 416 -13.11 -19.27 -7.04
N LEU A 417 -13.07 -19.98 -5.89
CA LEU A 417 -14.02 -21.03 -5.54
C LEU A 417 -15.43 -20.48 -5.23
N ILE A 418 -15.52 -19.25 -4.72
CA ILE A 418 -16.79 -18.60 -4.35
C ILE A 418 -17.38 -17.85 -5.54
N THR A 419 -16.56 -17.07 -6.25
CA THR A 419 -16.93 -16.34 -7.46
C THR A 419 -15.73 -16.31 -8.40
N PRO A 420 -15.90 -16.64 -9.69
CA PRO A 420 -14.81 -16.63 -10.65
C PRO A 420 -14.03 -15.31 -10.59
N LEU A 421 -12.71 -15.38 -10.39
CA LEU A 421 -11.88 -14.18 -10.27
C LEU A 421 -11.76 -13.46 -11.60
N ARG A 422 -11.63 -14.20 -12.70
CA ARG A 422 -11.49 -13.65 -14.05
C ARG A 422 -12.86 -13.44 -14.70
N VAL A 423 -13.00 -12.35 -15.45
CA VAL A 423 -14.14 -12.16 -16.35
C VAL A 423 -14.07 -13.14 -17.52
N THR A 424 -15.18 -13.32 -18.22
CA THR A 424 -15.22 -14.13 -19.45
C THR A 424 -14.45 -13.45 -20.58
N ASP A 425 -14.04 -14.24 -21.58
CA ASP A 425 -13.32 -13.72 -22.75
C ASP A 425 -14.12 -12.64 -23.50
N GLU A 426 -15.45 -12.77 -23.56
CA GLU A 426 -16.34 -11.76 -24.17
C GLU A 426 -16.34 -10.45 -23.37
N GLU A 427 -16.40 -10.52 -22.04
CA GLU A 427 -16.35 -9.35 -21.16
C GLU A 427 -14.98 -8.64 -21.22
N GLU A 428 -13.88 -9.39 -21.33
CA GLU A 428 -12.52 -8.86 -21.51
C GLU A 428 -12.39 -8.15 -22.89
N GLU A 429 -13.02 -8.70 -23.93
CA GLU A 429 -13.04 -8.12 -25.27
C GLU A 429 -13.89 -6.84 -25.34
N LEU A 430 -15.08 -6.83 -24.71
CA LEU A 430 -15.94 -5.65 -24.60
C LEU A 430 -15.30 -4.53 -23.75
N GLY A 431 -14.51 -4.88 -22.74
CA GLY A 431 -13.94 -3.96 -21.76
C GLY A 431 -14.79 -3.84 -20.50
N LEU A 432 -14.10 -3.70 -19.37
CA LEU A 432 -14.69 -3.82 -18.04
C LEU A 432 -15.56 -2.62 -17.67
N ASP A 433 -15.33 -1.45 -18.27
CA ASP A 433 -16.17 -0.27 -18.05
C ASP A 433 -17.63 -0.59 -18.46
N PHE A 434 -17.79 -1.21 -19.62
CA PHE A 434 -19.12 -1.58 -20.09
C PHE A 434 -19.61 -2.90 -19.49
N SER A 435 -18.76 -3.94 -19.46
CA SER A 435 -19.21 -5.29 -19.07
C SER A 435 -19.49 -5.44 -17.58
N GLN A 436 -18.76 -4.72 -16.71
CA GLN A 436 -18.94 -4.79 -15.26
C GLN A 436 -19.79 -3.63 -14.72
N HIS A 437 -19.72 -2.44 -15.33
CA HIS A 437 -20.32 -1.22 -14.78
C HIS A 437 -21.38 -0.58 -15.67
N GLY A 438 -21.48 -1.00 -16.94
CA GLY A 438 -22.44 -0.42 -17.90
C GLY A 438 -22.09 0.99 -18.36
N GLU A 439 -20.85 1.43 -18.17
CA GLU A 439 -20.37 2.79 -18.44
C GLU A 439 -19.39 2.81 -19.62
N LYS A 440 -19.19 4.00 -20.22
CA LYS A 440 -18.21 4.24 -21.31
C LYS A 440 -17.66 5.66 -21.20
N LEU A 441 -16.38 5.83 -21.56
CA LEU A 441 -15.69 7.12 -21.67
C LEU A 441 -16.04 7.94 -22.91
#